data_AF-A0A226HA02-F1
#
_entry.id   AF-A0A226HA02-F1
#
_cell.length_a   1.000
_cell.length_b   1.000
_cell.length_c   1.000
_cell.angle_alpha   90.00
_cell.angle_beta   90.00
_cell.angle_gamma   90.00
#
_symmetry.space_group_name_H-M   'P 1'
#
loop_
_entity.id
_entity.type
_entity.pdbx_description
1 polymer ?
#
loop_
_entity_poly.entity_id
_entity_poly.type
_entity_poly.pdbx_seq_one_letter_code
_entity_poly.pdbx_strand_id
1 'polypeptide(L)'
;MKKVLFLLFIITTYSCNSQIKATSKKTKNNQNKNEVRYFNIEQYKDWEIDNRYSQAEDDKFLKKDSERVQIWSHKGKIQIERSSVINPYRRTYVYDKKTGILRVFVMEFYQISIGIEKTYDEKGVHLYEIDNDKPYKFSLQQLIEKVKKEYDIDLEDRRQNAVADRWLEGDAQKPYYEVYMRSKKSPNYEMDCIIIDGTTGEILFKTILSRYDEHAVPPFDQYLEIKEKKEQEDNAFYKNYKGKNYTKKEWEAFEEEWFRDYEERKKGGNFFLDNIFKKNR
;
A
#
# COMPACT_ATOMS: atom_id res chain seq x y z
N MET A 1 36.19 -7.39 -2.57
CA MET A 1 35.45 -6.42 -1.73
C MET A 1 34.22 -5.99 -2.50
N LYS A 2 33.05 -6.57 -2.19
CA LYS A 2 31.80 -6.31 -2.91
C LYS A 2 31.29 -4.92 -2.53
N LYS A 3 31.23 -4.02 -3.52
CA LYS A 3 30.60 -2.70 -3.39
C LYS A 3 29.09 -2.94 -3.26
N VAL A 4 28.54 -2.79 -2.07
CA VAL A 4 27.08 -2.75 -1.87
C VAL A 4 26.64 -1.34 -2.26
N LEU A 5 25.92 -1.23 -3.37
CA LEU A 5 25.28 0.01 -3.81
C LEU A 5 24.21 0.38 -2.77
N PHE A 6 24.44 1.47 -2.02
CA PHE A 6 23.38 2.09 -1.24
C PHE A 6 22.49 2.89 -2.21
N LEU A 7 21.25 2.46 -2.35
CA LEU A 7 20.25 3.14 -3.19
C LEU A 7 19.89 4.48 -2.52
N LEU A 8 20.34 5.59 -3.12
CA LEU A 8 19.89 6.94 -2.80
C LEU A 8 18.42 7.09 -3.22
N PHE A 9 17.49 7.15 -2.27
CA PHE A 9 16.15 7.65 -2.55
C PHE A 9 16.17 9.19 -2.50
N ILE A 10 16.33 9.79 -3.67
CA ILE A 10 15.94 11.17 -3.91
C ILE A 10 14.41 11.18 -3.84
N ILE A 11 13.85 11.87 -2.84
CA ILE A 11 12.41 12.11 -2.74
C ILE A 11 12.01 12.98 -3.95
N THR A 12 11.68 12.34 -5.07
CA THR A 12 10.93 12.97 -6.15
C THR A 12 9.47 12.93 -5.73
N THR A 13 8.98 14.07 -5.27
CA THR A 13 7.56 14.30 -5.04
C THR A 13 6.83 14.14 -6.38
N TYR A 14 6.32 12.95 -6.68
CA TYR A 14 5.19 12.82 -7.59
C TYR A 14 4.02 13.53 -6.90
N SER A 15 3.73 14.74 -7.37
CA SER A 15 2.61 15.54 -6.89
C SER A 15 1.31 14.84 -7.27
N CYS A 16 0.75 14.07 -6.34
CA CYS A 16 -0.67 13.75 -6.36
C CYS A 16 -1.43 15.06 -6.06
N ASN A 17 -1.82 15.79 -7.11
CA ASN A 17 -2.48 17.11 -7.03
C ASN A 17 -3.90 17.08 -6.42
N SER A 18 -4.34 15.96 -5.82
CA SER A 18 -5.74 15.79 -5.38
C SER A 18 -5.94 15.87 -3.86
N GLN A 19 -4.87 15.88 -3.04
CA GLN A 19 -5.01 15.75 -1.58
C GLN A 19 -4.39 16.87 -0.73
N ILE A 20 -3.81 17.90 -1.36
CA ILE A 20 -3.18 19.00 -0.65
C ILE A 20 -4.26 19.87 0.02
N LYS A 21 -4.50 19.67 1.32
CA LYS A 21 -5.26 20.62 2.13
C LYS A 21 -4.33 21.77 2.53
N ALA A 22 -4.29 22.81 1.70
CA ALA A 22 -3.68 24.07 2.08
C ALA A 22 -4.57 24.76 3.13
N THR A 23 -4.03 25.05 4.31
CA THR A 23 -4.78 25.83 5.31
C THR A 23 -4.72 27.31 4.91
N SER A 24 -5.79 27.86 4.34
CA SER A 24 -5.89 29.30 4.11
C SER A 24 -6.19 30.04 5.42
N LYS A 25 -5.46 31.13 5.66
CA LYS A 25 -5.51 31.92 6.90
C LYS A 25 -6.87 32.62 7.09
N LYS A 26 -7.52 32.30 8.22
CA LYS A 26 -8.17 33.19 9.23
C LYS A 26 -9.55 32.68 9.65
N THR A 27 -9.57 31.83 10.68
CA THR A 27 -10.68 31.82 11.63
C THR A 27 -10.08 31.85 13.03
N LYS A 28 -10.27 32.96 13.74
CA LYS A 28 -10.04 33.02 15.19
C LYS A 28 -11.11 32.13 15.82
N ASN A 29 -10.70 31.02 16.44
CA ASN A 29 -11.22 30.57 17.73
C ASN A 29 -10.34 29.43 18.30
N ASN A 30 -9.67 29.81 19.39
CA ASN A 30 -9.02 29.10 20.49
C ASN A 30 -8.62 27.62 20.43
N GLN A 31 -7.35 27.45 20.87
CA GLN A 31 -6.69 26.28 21.47
C GLN A 31 -6.14 25.21 20.51
N ASN A 32 -5.00 25.54 19.90
CA ASN A 32 -3.75 24.82 20.19
C ASN A 32 -2.59 25.77 19.89
N LYS A 33 -1.78 26.08 20.91
CA LYS A 33 -0.51 26.79 20.71
C LYS A 33 0.33 25.84 19.84
N ASN A 34 0.52 26.15 18.57
CA ASN A 34 1.41 25.36 17.71
C ASN A 34 2.80 25.39 18.35
N GLU A 35 3.14 24.34 19.09
CA GLU A 35 4.44 24.22 19.71
C GLU A 35 5.44 23.94 18.60
N VAL A 36 6.27 24.93 18.31
CA VAL A 36 7.36 24.80 17.34
C VAL A 36 8.32 23.75 17.89
N ARG A 37 8.56 22.70 17.11
CA ARG A 37 9.49 21.63 17.48
C ARG A 37 10.87 21.96 16.95
N TYR A 38 11.86 21.84 17.82
CA TYR A 38 13.26 22.08 17.52
C TYR A 38 14.07 20.78 17.55
N PHE A 39 15.11 20.74 16.73
CA PHE A 39 16.14 19.73 16.80
C PHE A 39 16.85 19.82 18.16
N ASN A 40 16.98 18.68 18.82
CA ASN A 40 17.71 18.56 20.08
C ASN A 40 18.58 17.30 20.04
N ILE A 41 19.89 17.46 19.94
CA ILE A 41 20.84 16.33 19.93
C ILE A 41 21.01 15.70 21.32
N GLU A 42 20.80 16.46 22.40
CA GLU A 42 21.01 16.00 23.78
C GLU A 42 20.10 14.82 24.16
N GLN A 43 18.97 14.66 23.47
CA GLN A 43 18.09 13.50 23.68
C GLN A 43 18.78 12.16 23.33
N TYR A 44 19.89 12.20 22.61
CA TYR A 44 20.66 11.02 22.19
C TYR A 44 22.01 10.89 22.91
N LYS A 45 22.30 11.72 23.92
CA LYS A 45 23.60 11.71 24.60
C LYS A 45 23.96 10.37 25.26
N ASP A 46 22.95 9.63 25.72
CA ASP A 46 23.10 8.33 26.39
C ASP A 46 22.92 7.15 25.42
N TRP A 47 22.89 7.40 24.11
CA TRP A 47 22.76 6.35 23.09
C TRP A 47 24.14 5.85 22.67
N GLU A 48 24.22 4.53 22.40
CA GLU A 48 25.44 3.92 21.91
C GLU A 48 25.55 4.06 20.39
N ILE A 49 26.78 4.02 19.86
CA ILE A 49 27.02 3.94 18.42
C ILE A 49 26.57 2.56 17.91
N ASP A 50 25.79 2.54 16.82
CA ASP A 50 25.44 1.30 16.12
C ASP A 50 26.55 0.93 15.10
N ASN A 51 27.47 0.09 15.56
CA ASN A 51 28.61 -0.40 14.77
C ASN A 51 28.23 -1.31 13.59
N ARG A 52 26.94 -1.62 13.37
CA ARG A 52 26.48 -2.34 12.18
C ARG A 52 26.52 -1.49 10.91
N TYR A 53 26.59 -0.16 11.08
CA TYR A 53 26.63 0.81 9.99
C TYR A 53 27.89 1.65 10.08
N SER A 54 28.41 2.03 8.91
CA SER A 54 29.55 2.94 8.82
C SER A 54 29.18 4.32 9.31
N GLN A 55 30.00 4.89 10.18
CA GLN A 55 29.82 6.27 10.66
C GLN A 55 30.49 7.23 9.69
N ALA A 56 29.81 8.33 9.35
CA ALA A 56 30.38 9.46 8.63
C ALA A 56 30.34 10.71 9.51
N GLU A 57 30.99 11.79 9.09
CA GLU A 57 30.91 13.08 9.79
C GLU A 57 29.47 13.59 9.82
N ASP A 58 28.78 13.48 8.70
CA ASP A 58 27.43 13.96 8.46
C ASP A 58 26.34 12.89 8.58
N ASP A 59 26.69 11.64 8.87
CA ASP A 59 25.75 10.52 9.04
C ASP A 59 26.14 9.66 10.26
N LYS A 60 25.27 9.65 11.27
CA LYS A 60 25.48 8.95 12.55
C LYS A 60 24.40 7.92 12.77
N PHE A 61 24.79 6.72 13.19
CA PHE A 61 23.87 5.64 13.55
C PHE A 61 24.01 5.33 15.03
N LEU A 62 22.92 5.44 15.76
CA LEU A 62 22.83 5.25 17.20
C LEU A 62 21.83 4.15 17.53
N LYS A 63 22.02 3.49 18.67
CA LYS A 63 21.14 2.44 19.19
C LYS A 63 20.92 2.59 20.69
N LYS A 64 19.74 2.13 21.11
CA LYS A 64 19.40 1.89 22.51
C LYS A 64 18.44 0.70 22.55
N ASP A 65 18.86 -0.41 23.13
CA ASP A 65 18.11 -1.67 23.11
C ASP A 65 17.71 -2.10 21.69
N SER A 66 16.40 -2.14 21.40
CA SER A 66 15.85 -2.45 20.08
C SER A 66 15.61 -1.23 19.19
N GLU A 67 15.70 -0.01 19.74
CA GLU A 67 15.52 1.23 19.00
C GLU A 67 16.78 1.60 18.23
N ARG A 68 16.59 2.22 17.07
CA ARG A 68 17.64 2.72 16.19
C ARG A 68 17.34 4.14 15.78
N VAL A 69 18.40 4.94 15.67
CA VAL A 69 18.35 6.32 15.22
C VAL A 69 19.43 6.53 14.18
N GLN A 70 19.05 7.06 13.02
CA GLN A 70 19.99 7.63 12.06
C GLN A 70 19.85 9.15 12.10
N ILE A 71 20.96 9.87 12.23
CA ILE A 71 21.03 11.33 12.19
C ILE A 71 21.91 11.70 11.00
N TRP A 72 21.29 12.25 9.96
CA TRP A 72 21.97 12.64 8.74
C TRP A 72 21.84 14.14 8.50
N SER A 73 22.94 14.82 8.14
CA SER A 73 22.97 16.26 7.88
C SER A 73 23.43 16.53 6.45
N HIS A 74 22.54 16.98 5.57
CA HIS A 74 22.91 17.29 4.19
C HIS A 74 22.17 18.52 3.66
N LYS A 75 22.84 19.33 2.81
CA LYS A 75 22.26 20.49 2.11
C LYS A 75 21.36 21.38 2.99
N GLY A 76 21.88 21.81 4.14
CA GLY A 76 21.16 22.71 5.05
C GLY A 76 19.99 22.07 5.79
N LYS A 77 19.91 20.74 5.83
CA LYS A 77 18.89 19.99 6.59
C LYS A 77 19.55 19.01 7.56
N ILE A 78 18.83 18.68 8.62
CA ILE A 78 19.13 17.57 9.53
C ILE A 78 17.93 16.62 9.47
N GLN A 79 18.14 15.39 9.04
CA GLN A 79 17.15 14.33 9.04
C GLN A 79 17.42 13.39 10.22
N ILE A 80 16.37 13.06 10.97
CA ILE A 80 16.39 12.02 11.99
C ILE A 80 15.41 10.95 11.57
N GLU A 81 15.92 9.73 11.41
CA GLU A 81 15.10 8.53 11.28
C GLU A 81 15.11 7.77 12.61
N ARG A 82 13.94 7.49 13.17
CA ARG A 82 13.77 6.60 14.33
C ARG A 82 13.09 5.32 13.90
N SER A 83 13.66 4.17 14.23
CA SER A 83 13.12 2.86 13.86
C SER A 83 13.38 1.81 14.94
N SER A 84 12.87 0.59 14.73
CA SER A 84 13.11 -0.56 15.59
C SER A 84 13.61 -1.76 14.77
N VAL A 85 14.43 -2.61 15.41
CA VAL A 85 14.77 -3.92 14.84
C VAL A 85 13.68 -4.97 15.04
N ILE A 86 12.68 -4.69 15.89
CA ILE A 86 11.60 -5.63 16.23
C ILE A 86 10.32 -5.32 15.43
N ASN A 87 9.93 -4.04 15.33
CA ASN A 87 8.73 -3.62 14.60
C ASN A 87 9.08 -2.78 13.36
N PRO A 88 8.20 -2.75 12.34
CA PRO A 88 8.47 -2.10 11.05
C PRO A 88 8.16 -0.60 11.04
N TYR A 89 7.77 -0.02 12.17
CA TYR A 89 7.45 1.39 12.22
C TYR A 89 8.71 2.25 12.19
N ARG A 90 8.64 3.30 11.37
CA ARG A 90 9.68 4.31 11.25
C ARG A 90 9.06 5.70 11.38
N ARG A 91 9.78 6.61 12.02
CA ARG A 91 9.43 8.04 12.09
C ARG A 91 10.58 8.87 11.57
N THR A 92 10.29 9.71 10.61
CA THR A 92 11.27 10.58 9.96
C THR A 92 10.94 12.03 10.27
N TYR A 93 11.95 12.76 10.77
CA TYR A 93 11.87 14.17 11.09
C TYR A 93 12.92 14.91 10.28
N VAL A 94 12.52 15.95 9.54
CA VAL A 94 13.45 16.79 8.79
C VAL A 94 13.43 18.19 9.38
N TYR A 95 14.57 18.65 9.85
CA TYR A 95 14.78 19.95 10.44
C TYR A 95 15.60 20.84 9.49
N ASP A 96 15.34 22.13 9.55
CA ASP A 96 16.22 23.13 8.96
C ASP A 96 17.52 23.21 9.77
N LYS A 97 18.68 23.07 9.13
CA LYS A 97 19.98 23.00 9.83
C LYS A 97 20.36 24.32 10.50
N LYS A 98 19.91 25.46 9.96
CA LYS A 98 20.28 26.79 10.49
C LYS A 98 19.47 27.15 11.73
N THR A 99 18.17 26.87 11.70
CA THR A 99 17.22 27.26 12.75
C THR A 99 16.89 26.12 13.72
N GLY A 100 17.15 24.87 13.31
CA GLY A 100 16.74 23.67 14.03
C GLY A 100 15.23 23.42 13.98
N ILE A 101 14.44 24.22 13.26
CA ILE A 101 12.97 24.11 13.23
C ILE A 101 12.56 22.89 12.41
N LEU A 102 11.60 22.11 12.91
CA LEU A 102 11.00 21.00 12.19
C LEU A 102 10.29 21.50 10.93
N ARG A 103 10.61 20.90 9.79
CA ARG A 103 10.03 21.21 8.48
C ARG A 103 9.11 20.11 7.97
N VAL A 104 9.44 18.85 8.22
CA VAL A 104 8.66 17.70 7.76
C VAL A 104 8.63 16.62 8.83
N PHE A 105 7.48 15.99 9.01
CA PHE A 105 7.30 14.77 9.79
C PHE A 105 6.56 13.73 8.95
N VAL A 106 7.12 12.52 8.88
CA VAL A 106 6.54 11.36 8.20
C VAL A 106 6.58 10.16 9.14
N MET A 107 5.56 9.31 9.09
CA MET A 107 5.54 8.01 9.73
C MET A 107 5.39 6.94 8.67
N GLU A 108 6.09 5.83 8.83
CA GLU A 108 6.14 4.76 7.85
C GLU A 108 5.94 3.39 8.52
N PHE A 109 5.37 2.46 7.77
CA PHE A 109 5.28 1.03 8.08
C PHE A 109 5.99 0.27 6.97
N TYR A 110 7.16 -0.30 7.26
CA TYR A 110 8.12 -0.74 6.24
C TYR A 110 8.52 0.41 5.30
N GLN A 111 8.28 0.30 3.99
CA GLN A 111 8.51 1.37 3.01
C GLN A 111 7.27 2.23 2.74
N ILE A 112 6.16 1.97 3.42
CA ILE A 112 4.89 2.66 3.20
C ILE A 112 4.79 3.89 4.11
N SER A 113 4.55 5.09 3.57
CA SER A 113 4.14 6.25 4.38
C SER A 113 2.72 6.06 4.91
N ILE A 114 2.48 6.21 6.22
CA ILE A 114 1.19 5.95 6.90
C ILE A 114 0.74 7.15 7.75
N GLY A 115 -0.55 7.22 8.06
CA GLY A 115 -1.15 8.29 8.83
C GLY A 115 -0.94 9.68 8.21
N ILE A 116 -0.84 10.68 9.07
CA ILE A 116 -0.73 12.08 8.68
C ILE A 116 0.73 12.51 8.55
N GLU A 117 1.18 12.75 7.32
CA GLU A 117 2.40 13.49 7.03
C GLU A 117 2.16 14.99 7.24
N LYS A 118 3.13 15.69 7.81
CA LYS A 118 3.01 17.13 8.14
C LYS A 118 4.18 17.92 7.61
N THR A 119 3.87 19.04 6.96
CA THR A 119 4.85 20.02 6.50
C THR A 119 4.66 21.35 7.21
N TYR A 120 5.77 22.00 7.56
CA TYR A 120 5.82 23.25 8.32
C TYR A 120 6.64 24.32 7.57
N ASP A 121 6.30 25.59 7.81
CA ASP A 121 7.01 26.75 7.26
C ASP A 121 8.31 27.06 8.02
N GLU A 122 9.00 28.12 7.61
CA GLU A 122 10.26 28.58 8.22
C GLU A 122 10.12 29.03 9.67
N LYS A 123 8.89 29.31 10.12
CA LYS A 123 8.59 29.72 11.49
C LYS A 123 8.05 28.54 12.32
N GLY A 124 8.02 27.34 11.74
CA GLY A 124 7.47 26.14 12.38
C GLY A 124 5.94 26.13 12.43
N VAL A 125 5.28 26.98 11.64
CA VAL A 125 3.82 26.99 11.51
C VAL A 125 3.42 25.92 10.50
N HIS A 126 2.43 25.11 10.86
CA HIS A 126 1.87 24.09 9.98
C HIS A 126 1.41 24.69 8.63
N LEU A 127 1.86 24.09 7.52
CA LEU A 127 1.50 24.51 6.16
C LEU A 127 0.37 23.64 5.59
N TYR A 128 0.63 22.34 5.49
CA TYR A 128 -0.31 21.34 4.99
C TYR A 128 0.02 19.96 5.55
N GLU A 129 -0.96 19.07 5.40
CA GLU A 129 -0.86 17.65 5.72
C GLU A 129 -1.33 16.78 4.56
N ILE A 130 -0.80 15.56 4.51
CA ILE A 130 -1.25 14.50 3.62
C ILE A 130 -1.70 13.34 4.50
N ASP A 131 -2.95 12.92 4.33
CA ASP A 131 -3.48 11.72 4.97
C ASP A 131 -3.24 10.53 4.05
N ASN A 132 -2.16 9.79 4.32
CA ASN A 132 -1.74 8.66 3.50
C ASN A 132 -2.70 7.47 3.62
N ASP A 133 -3.52 7.41 4.67
CA ASP A 133 -4.46 6.31 4.89
C ASP A 133 -5.83 6.57 4.28
N LYS A 134 -6.13 7.84 3.94
CA LYS A 134 -7.42 8.26 3.36
C LYS A 134 -7.92 7.41 2.18
N PRO A 135 -7.08 6.97 1.21
CA PRO A 135 -7.55 6.13 0.11
C PRO A 135 -8.00 4.73 0.55
N TYR A 136 -7.50 4.23 1.67
CA TYR A 136 -7.62 2.84 2.11
C TYR A 136 -8.78 2.67 3.09
N LYS A 137 -9.98 2.35 2.58
CA LYS A 137 -11.16 2.07 3.44
C LYS A 137 -10.96 0.80 4.26
N PHE A 138 -10.33 -0.21 3.67
CA PHE A 138 -9.79 -1.34 4.42
C PHE A 138 -8.45 -0.89 4.99
N SER A 139 -8.39 -0.69 6.31
CA SER A 139 -7.26 -0.06 6.96
C SER A 139 -6.03 -0.97 7.09
N LEU A 140 -4.86 -0.37 7.33
CA LEU A 140 -3.63 -1.11 7.63
C LEU A 140 -3.79 -2.02 8.86
N GLN A 141 -4.52 -1.60 9.89
CA GLN A 141 -4.77 -2.42 11.07
C GLN A 141 -5.58 -3.67 10.71
N GLN A 142 -6.61 -3.52 9.88
CA GLN A 142 -7.40 -4.66 9.39
C GLN A 142 -6.57 -5.59 8.51
N LEU A 143 -5.62 -5.06 7.71
CA LEU A 143 -4.67 -5.87 6.97
C LEU A 143 -3.80 -6.72 7.92
N ILE A 144 -3.19 -6.09 8.92
CA ILE A 144 -2.35 -6.76 9.94
C ILE A 144 -3.15 -7.89 10.60
N GLU A 145 -4.36 -7.61 11.06
CA GLU A 145 -5.24 -8.59 11.71
C GLU A 145 -5.64 -9.74 10.77
N LYS A 146 -5.98 -9.43 9.52
CA LYS A 146 -6.34 -10.42 8.50
C LYS A 146 -5.17 -11.36 8.23
N VAL A 147 -3.98 -10.83 7.99
CA VAL A 147 -2.78 -11.64 7.71
C VAL A 147 -2.41 -12.49 8.92
N LYS A 148 -2.44 -11.91 10.12
CA LYS A 148 -2.21 -12.65 11.37
C LYS A 148 -3.19 -13.80 11.55
N LYS A 149 -4.48 -13.57 11.30
CA LYS A 149 -5.53 -14.59 11.45
C LYS A 149 -5.47 -15.69 10.38
N GLU A 150 -5.28 -15.33 9.11
CA GLU A 150 -5.40 -16.27 7.99
C GLU A 150 -4.08 -16.98 7.66
N TYR A 151 -2.93 -16.37 7.99
CA TYR A 151 -1.61 -16.87 7.61
C TYR A 151 -0.71 -17.20 8.80
N ASP A 152 -1.12 -16.84 10.03
CA ASP A 152 -0.31 -16.97 11.25
C ASP A 152 1.00 -16.17 11.15
N ILE A 153 0.90 -14.96 10.60
CA ILE A 153 2.02 -14.04 10.40
C ILE A 153 1.68 -12.67 10.96
N ASP A 154 2.50 -12.19 11.90
CA ASP A 154 2.38 -10.85 12.45
C ASP A 154 3.22 -9.86 11.63
N LEU A 155 2.55 -9.01 10.85
CA LEU A 155 3.21 -7.97 10.05
C LEU A 155 3.87 -6.89 10.92
N GLU A 156 3.54 -6.78 12.20
CA GLU A 156 4.22 -5.86 13.12
C GLU A 156 5.52 -6.45 13.71
N ASP A 157 5.82 -7.72 13.42
CA ASP A 157 7.04 -8.40 13.86
C ASP A 157 8.01 -8.63 12.69
N ARG A 158 9.02 -7.76 12.59
CA ARG A 158 10.06 -7.84 11.54
C ARG A 158 10.80 -9.17 11.54
N ARG A 159 10.82 -9.91 12.66
CA ARG A 159 11.52 -11.21 12.75
C ARG A 159 10.82 -12.30 11.94
N GLN A 160 9.54 -12.10 11.60
CA GLN A 160 8.77 -13.06 10.80
C GLN A 160 9.04 -12.96 9.29
N ASN A 161 9.89 -12.01 8.85
CA ASN A 161 10.31 -11.85 7.45
C ASN A 161 9.15 -11.71 6.45
N ALA A 162 8.06 -11.07 6.89
CA ALA A 162 7.00 -10.61 6.02
C ALA A 162 7.14 -9.09 5.82
N VAL A 163 6.65 -8.58 4.70
CA VAL A 163 6.63 -7.16 4.35
C VAL A 163 5.30 -6.86 3.69
N ALA A 164 4.73 -5.70 4.01
CA ALA A 164 3.59 -5.16 3.29
C ALA A 164 4.04 -3.95 2.47
N ASP A 165 3.44 -3.80 1.30
CA ASP A 165 3.49 -2.60 0.48
C ASP A 165 2.06 -2.15 0.12
N ARG A 166 1.92 -0.92 -0.40
CA ARG A 166 0.66 -0.40 -0.92
C ARG A 166 0.89 0.63 -2.01
N TRP A 167 -0.06 0.71 -2.94
CA TRP A 167 -0.07 1.72 -3.99
C TRP A 167 -1.49 2.04 -4.44
N LEU A 168 -1.60 3.08 -5.26
CA LEU A 168 -2.82 3.52 -5.92
C LEU A 168 -2.65 3.30 -7.41
N GLU A 169 -3.62 2.66 -8.05
CA GLU A 169 -3.55 2.32 -9.48
C GLU A 169 -4.56 3.10 -10.31
N GLY A 170 -4.11 3.56 -11.49
CA GLY A 170 -4.92 4.25 -12.49
C GLY A 170 -5.47 5.61 -12.07
N ASP A 171 -6.25 6.23 -12.97
CA ASP A 171 -6.84 7.56 -12.75
C ASP A 171 -7.83 7.58 -11.58
N ALA A 172 -8.51 6.46 -11.34
CA ALA A 172 -9.41 6.29 -10.20
C ALA A 172 -8.67 6.17 -8.85
N GLN A 173 -7.33 6.11 -8.85
CA GLN A 173 -6.48 5.97 -7.68
C GLN A 173 -6.96 4.82 -6.78
N LYS A 174 -7.22 3.67 -7.39
CA LYS A 174 -7.79 2.52 -6.69
C LYS A 174 -6.73 1.94 -5.74
N PRO A 175 -7.02 1.75 -4.44
CA PRO A 175 -6.04 1.30 -3.46
C PRO A 175 -5.83 -0.21 -3.49
N TYR A 176 -4.57 -0.64 -3.34
CA TYR A 176 -4.17 -2.03 -3.19
C TYR A 176 -3.16 -2.19 -2.07
N TYR A 177 -3.22 -3.34 -1.41
CA TYR A 177 -2.14 -3.85 -0.58
C TYR A 177 -1.48 -5.04 -1.26
N GLU A 178 -0.18 -5.17 -1.02
CA GLU A 178 0.56 -6.37 -1.33
C GLU A 178 1.29 -6.86 -0.09
N VAL A 179 1.25 -8.16 0.13
CA VAL A 179 1.91 -8.78 1.27
C VAL A 179 2.80 -9.89 0.77
N TYR A 180 4.07 -9.75 1.08
CA TYR A 180 5.12 -10.72 0.81
C TYR A 180 5.42 -11.50 2.08
N MET A 181 5.30 -12.81 2.02
CA MET A 181 5.51 -13.71 3.15
C MET A 181 6.52 -14.77 2.77
N ARG A 182 7.33 -15.21 3.73
CA ARG A 182 8.20 -16.36 3.52
C ARG A 182 7.35 -17.60 3.26
N SER A 183 7.60 -18.31 2.15
CA SER A 183 6.78 -19.47 1.82
C SER A 183 6.90 -20.57 2.87
N LYS A 184 5.78 -21.17 3.28
CA LYS A 184 5.80 -22.34 4.18
C LYS A 184 6.36 -23.59 3.50
N LYS A 185 6.25 -23.67 2.17
CA LYS A 185 6.72 -24.82 1.37
C LYS A 185 8.22 -24.77 1.15
N SER A 186 8.72 -23.62 0.70
CA SER A 186 10.14 -23.43 0.39
C SER A 186 10.67 -22.12 0.99
N PRO A 187 10.88 -22.05 2.31
CA PRO A 187 11.18 -20.79 3.00
C PRO A 187 12.45 -20.08 2.53
N ASN A 188 13.42 -20.81 1.98
CA ASN A 188 14.71 -20.25 1.56
C ASN A 188 14.71 -19.77 0.10
N TYR A 189 13.77 -20.23 -0.71
CA TYR A 189 13.78 -20.03 -2.15
C TYR A 189 12.56 -19.28 -2.63
N GLU A 190 11.47 -19.28 -1.87
CA GLU A 190 10.17 -18.78 -2.32
C GLU A 190 9.55 -17.77 -1.34
N MET A 191 8.70 -16.91 -1.90
CA MET A 191 7.85 -15.99 -1.17
C MET A 191 6.41 -16.13 -1.63
N ASP A 192 5.51 -16.39 -0.68
CA ASP A 192 4.08 -16.35 -0.94
C ASP A 192 3.66 -14.88 -1.00
N CYS A 193 3.02 -14.48 -2.10
CA CYS A 193 2.60 -13.10 -2.33
C CYS A 193 1.08 -13.04 -2.51
N ILE A 194 0.45 -12.07 -1.87
CA ILE A 194 -1.00 -11.84 -2.01
C ILE A 194 -1.27 -10.38 -2.32
N ILE A 195 -2.20 -10.15 -3.25
CA ILE A 195 -2.73 -8.82 -3.58
C ILE A 195 -4.13 -8.69 -2.99
N ILE A 196 -4.36 -7.61 -2.27
CA ILE A 196 -5.62 -7.35 -1.55
C ILE A 196 -6.20 -6.01 -1.99
N ASP A 197 -7.50 -5.97 -2.21
CA ASP A 197 -8.22 -4.73 -2.49
C ASP A 197 -8.20 -3.82 -1.24
N GLY A 198 -7.61 -2.62 -1.35
CA GLY A 198 -7.50 -1.67 -0.24
C GLY A 198 -8.82 -1.00 0.15
N THR A 199 -9.92 -1.30 -0.55
CA THR A 199 -11.27 -0.82 -0.22
C THR A 199 -12.07 -1.90 0.50
N THR A 200 -12.03 -3.13 0.01
CA THR A 200 -12.89 -4.23 0.50
C THR A 200 -12.18 -5.23 1.41
N GLY A 201 -10.84 -5.33 1.33
CA GLY A 201 -10.05 -6.36 2.01
C GLY A 201 -10.12 -7.74 1.34
N GLU A 202 -10.70 -7.83 0.15
CA GLU A 202 -10.76 -9.07 -0.64
C GLU A 202 -9.37 -9.41 -1.21
N ILE A 203 -9.00 -10.70 -1.16
CA ILE A 203 -7.79 -11.18 -1.82
C ILE A 203 -8.08 -11.35 -3.31
N LEU A 204 -7.45 -10.52 -4.13
CA LEU A 204 -7.65 -10.48 -5.59
C LEU A 204 -6.73 -11.46 -6.31
N PHE A 205 -5.54 -11.69 -5.77
CA PHE A 205 -4.54 -12.54 -6.40
C PHE A 205 -3.60 -13.18 -5.37
N LYS A 206 -3.10 -14.37 -5.71
CA LYS A 206 -2.10 -15.11 -4.94
C LYS A 206 -1.08 -15.69 -5.91
N THR A 207 0.20 -15.53 -5.61
CA THR A 207 1.29 -16.12 -6.40
C THR A 207 2.46 -16.50 -5.50
N ILE A 208 3.44 -17.18 -6.07
CA ILE A 208 4.70 -17.53 -5.41
C ILE A 208 5.83 -16.96 -6.24
N LEU A 209 6.71 -16.20 -5.62
CA LEU A 209 7.92 -15.69 -6.25
C LEU A 209 9.14 -16.51 -5.84
N SER A 210 9.97 -16.87 -6.82
CA SER A 210 11.31 -17.38 -6.55
C SER A 210 12.25 -16.22 -6.23
N ARG A 211 13.01 -16.32 -5.14
CA ARG A 211 14.00 -15.32 -4.71
C ARG A 211 15.19 -15.18 -5.65
N TYR A 212 15.42 -16.17 -6.51
CA TYR A 212 16.59 -16.26 -7.38
C TYR A 212 16.26 -16.06 -8.86
N ASP A 213 15.00 -15.74 -9.17
CA ASP A 213 14.59 -15.45 -10.53
C ASP A 213 14.78 -13.95 -10.82
N GLU A 214 15.85 -13.63 -11.55
CA GLU A 214 16.18 -12.26 -11.96
C GLU A 214 15.19 -11.70 -12.99
N HIS A 215 14.33 -12.54 -13.56
CA HIS A 215 13.30 -12.18 -14.53
C HIS A 215 11.88 -12.26 -13.95
N ALA A 216 11.76 -12.43 -12.62
CA ALA A 216 10.46 -12.46 -11.97
C ALA A 216 9.70 -11.15 -12.19
N VAL A 217 8.53 -11.26 -12.81
CA VAL A 217 7.58 -10.15 -12.94
C VAL A 217 7.00 -9.85 -11.55
N PRO A 218 6.91 -8.57 -11.12
CA PRO A 218 6.28 -8.20 -9.85
C PRO A 218 4.86 -8.78 -9.72
N PRO A 219 4.41 -9.25 -8.54
CA PRO A 219 3.12 -9.90 -8.40
C PRO A 219 1.94 -9.01 -8.79
N PHE A 220 2.05 -7.69 -8.57
CA PHE A 220 1.01 -6.76 -9.01
C PHE A 220 0.91 -6.69 -10.53
N ASP A 221 2.03 -6.65 -11.25
CA ASP A 221 2.04 -6.66 -12.71
C ASP A 221 1.46 -7.98 -13.25
N GLN A 222 1.78 -9.12 -12.61
CA GLN A 222 1.14 -10.41 -12.93
C GLN A 222 -0.39 -10.34 -12.76
N TYR A 223 -0.87 -9.72 -11.68
CA TYR A 223 -2.29 -9.53 -11.45
C TYR A 223 -2.93 -8.64 -12.53
N LEU A 224 -2.27 -7.54 -12.92
CA LEU A 224 -2.75 -6.66 -13.98
C LEU A 224 -2.84 -7.40 -15.33
N GLU A 225 -1.83 -8.18 -15.70
CA GLU A 225 -1.86 -8.98 -16.93
C GLU A 225 -3.00 -10.00 -16.95
N ILE A 226 -3.21 -10.72 -15.85
CA ILE A 226 -4.30 -11.71 -15.74
C ILE A 226 -5.65 -11.03 -15.83
N LYS A 227 -5.79 -9.88 -15.15
CA LYS A 227 -7.02 -9.08 -15.19
C LYS A 227 -7.30 -8.58 -16.61
N GLU A 228 -6.30 -8.07 -17.31
CA GLU A 228 -6.44 -7.60 -18.69
C GLU A 228 -6.79 -8.74 -19.64
N LYS A 229 -6.10 -9.88 -19.56
CA LYS A 229 -6.43 -11.08 -20.37
C LYS A 229 -7.87 -11.53 -20.14
N LYS A 230 -8.33 -11.55 -18.88
CA LYS A 230 -9.71 -11.89 -18.55
C LYS A 230 -10.70 -10.88 -19.15
N GLU A 231 -10.39 -9.58 -19.08
CA GLU A 231 -11.24 -8.55 -19.68
C GLU A 231 -11.29 -8.66 -21.21
N GLN A 232 -10.18 -9.01 -21.87
CA GLN A 232 -10.13 -9.28 -23.30
C GLN A 232 -10.98 -10.52 -23.66
N GLU A 233 -10.87 -11.61 -22.90
CA GLU A 233 -11.68 -12.82 -23.09
C GLU A 233 -13.18 -12.57 -22.87
N ASP A 234 -13.53 -11.82 -21.82
CA ASP A 234 -14.90 -11.49 -21.47
C ASP A 234 -15.58 -10.63 -22.54
N ASN A 235 -14.80 -9.76 -23.21
CA ASN A 235 -15.25 -8.86 -24.28
C ASN A 235 -15.08 -9.45 -25.69
N ALA A 236 -14.40 -10.60 -25.83
CA ALA A 236 -14.23 -11.25 -27.11
C ALA A 236 -15.59 -11.74 -27.65
N PHE A 237 -15.74 -11.72 -28.98
CA PHE A 237 -16.88 -12.33 -29.64
C PHE A 237 -16.96 -13.81 -29.25
N TYR A 238 -18.12 -14.23 -28.77
CA TYR A 238 -18.34 -15.60 -28.31
C TYR A 238 -19.31 -16.37 -29.20
N LYS A 239 -20.52 -15.82 -29.43
CA LYS A 239 -21.58 -16.53 -30.15
C LYS A 239 -22.59 -15.58 -30.80
N ASN A 240 -23.14 -15.97 -31.95
CA ASN A 240 -24.35 -15.35 -32.49
C ASN A 240 -25.59 -16.14 -32.04
N TYR A 241 -26.59 -15.43 -31.52
CA TYR A 241 -27.89 -16.00 -31.18
C TYR A 241 -29.01 -15.04 -31.56
N LYS A 242 -29.99 -15.54 -32.33
CA LYS A 242 -31.14 -14.77 -32.85
C LYS A 242 -30.74 -13.45 -33.55
N GLY A 243 -29.62 -13.47 -34.28
CA GLY A 243 -29.14 -12.31 -35.03
C GLY A 243 -28.36 -11.28 -34.19
N LYS A 244 -28.24 -11.46 -32.87
CA LYS A 244 -27.33 -10.67 -32.02
C LYS A 244 -26.02 -11.43 -31.83
N ASN A 245 -24.89 -10.73 -31.99
CA ASN A 245 -23.57 -11.20 -31.55
C ASN A 245 -23.41 -10.90 -30.06
N TYR A 246 -22.99 -11.89 -29.29
CA TYR A 246 -22.75 -11.78 -27.86
C TYR A 246 -21.25 -11.89 -27.58
N THR A 247 -20.75 -11.07 -26.65
CA THR A 247 -19.49 -11.36 -25.98
C THR A 247 -19.67 -12.52 -25.00
N LYS A 248 -18.56 -13.10 -24.52
CA LYS A 248 -18.61 -14.19 -23.53
C LYS A 248 -19.37 -13.76 -22.28
N LYS A 249 -19.07 -12.57 -21.76
CA LYS A 249 -19.74 -12.01 -20.58
C LYS A 249 -21.23 -11.74 -20.81
N GLU A 250 -21.60 -11.20 -21.97
CA GLU A 250 -23.01 -11.01 -22.30
C GLU A 250 -23.77 -12.33 -22.40
N TRP A 251 -23.12 -13.37 -22.94
CA TRP A 251 -23.73 -14.68 -23.08
C TRP A 251 -23.92 -15.37 -21.73
N GLU A 252 -22.92 -15.35 -20.86
CA GLU A 252 -23.02 -15.91 -19.50
C GLU A 252 -24.12 -15.20 -18.68
N ALA A 253 -24.20 -13.87 -18.74
CA ALA A 253 -25.27 -13.12 -18.09
C ALA A 253 -26.66 -13.46 -18.65
N PHE A 254 -26.76 -13.66 -19.97
CA PHE A 254 -28.00 -14.10 -20.61
C PHE A 254 -28.40 -15.52 -20.18
N GLU A 255 -27.45 -16.45 -20.07
CA GLU A 255 -27.73 -17.82 -19.60
C GLU A 255 -28.13 -17.86 -18.13
N GLU A 256 -27.49 -17.06 -17.26
CA GLU A 256 -27.83 -16.97 -15.85
C GLU A 256 -29.25 -16.41 -15.65
N GLU A 257 -29.59 -15.34 -16.37
CA GLU A 257 -30.95 -14.78 -16.36
C GLU A 257 -31.98 -15.80 -16.88
N TRP A 258 -31.66 -16.48 -17.98
CA TRP A 258 -32.52 -17.52 -18.54
C TRP A 258 -32.74 -18.68 -17.56
N PHE A 259 -31.69 -19.11 -16.85
CA PHE A 259 -31.77 -20.18 -15.85
C PHE A 259 -32.55 -19.76 -14.61
N ARG A 260 -32.34 -18.52 -14.12
CA ARG A 260 -33.12 -17.95 -13.02
C ARG A 260 -34.61 -17.90 -13.36
N ASP A 261 -34.95 -17.39 -14.55
CA ASP A 261 -36.32 -17.37 -15.08
C ASP A 261 -36.92 -18.78 -15.17
N TYR A 262 -36.14 -19.75 -15.63
CA TYR A 262 -36.57 -21.14 -15.72
C TYR A 262 -36.88 -21.74 -14.34
N GLU A 263 -36.01 -21.54 -13.34
CA GLU A 263 -36.21 -22.02 -11.97
C GLU A 263 -37.37 -21.29 -11.26
N GLU A 264 -37.57 -20.00 -11.51
CA GLU A 264 -38.73 -19.25 -11.00
C GLU A 264 -40.04 -19.77 -11.61
N ARG A 265 -40.07 -20.04 -12.93
CA ARG A 265 -41.23 -20.64 -13.63
C ARG A 265 -41.48 -22.10 -13.26
N LYS A 266 -40.46 -22.81 -12.75
CA LYS A 266 -40.61 -24.16 -12.21
C LYS A 266 -41.20 -24.16 -10.79
N LYS A 267 -40.93 -23.10 -10.01
CA LYS A 267 -41.48 -22.89 -8.67
C LYS A 267 -42.90 -22.30 -8.68
N GLY A 268 -43.20 -21.44 -9.66
CA GLY A 268 -44.55 -20.95 -9.94
C GLY A 268 -45.21 -21.80 -11.02
N GLY A 269 -45.94 -22.85 -10.63
CA GLY A 269 -46.55 -23.77 -11.58
C GLY A 269 -47.37 -23.11 -12.69
N ASN A 270 -47.18 -23.66 -13.90
CA ASN A 270 -48.07 -23.67 -15.07
C ASN A 270 -47.96 -22.58 -16.17
N PHE A 271 -47.86 -23.09 -17.42
CA PHE A 271 -48.27 -22.52 -18.72
C PHE A 271 -47.37 -21.48 -19.43
N PHE A 272 -46.19 -21.89 -19.92
CA PHE A 272 -45.56 -21.18 -21.06
C PHE A 272 -45.04 -22.07 -22.20
N LEU A 273 -44.73 -23.36 -21.94
CA LEU A 273 -44.22 -24.27 -22.97
C LEU A 273 -45.24 -24.60 -24.08
N ASP A 274 -46.54 -24.51 -23.79
CA ASP A 274 -47.59 -24.77 -24.79
C ASP A 274 -47.71 -23.69 -25.88
N ASN A 275 -47.14 -22.49 -25.66
CA ASN A 275 -47.20 -21.39 -26.63
C ASN A 275 -45.94 -21.20 -27.47
N ILE A 276 -44.82 -21.84 -27.12
CA ILE A 276 -43.58 -21.73 -27.92
C ILE A 276 -43.53 -22.78 -29.05
N PHE A 277 -44.22 -23.91 -28.93
CA PHE A 277 -44.17 -25.00 -29.92
C PHE A 277 -45.38 -25.09 -30.87
N LYS A 278 -46.23 -24.06 -30.95
CA LYS A 278 -47.20 -23.96 -32.07
C LYS A 278 -46.45 -23.62 -33.36
N LYS A 279 -45.98 -24.69 -34.01
CA LYS A 279 -45.49 -24.73 -35.38
C LYS A 279 -46.64 -24.29 -36.30
N ASN A 280 -46.47 -23.16 -36.98
CA ASN A 280 -47.37 -22.78 -38.08
C ASN A 280 -47.34 -23.88 -39.14
N ARG A 281 -48.50 -24.51 -39.38
CA ARG A 281 -48.82 -25.21 -40.63
C ARG A 281 -49.47 -24.22 -41.58
#